data_AF-A0A1H7C3M0-F1
#
_entry.id   AF-A0A1H7C3M0-F1
#
_cell.length_a   1.000
_cell.length_b   1.000
_cell.length_c   1.000
_cell.angle_alpha   90.00
_cell.angle_beta   90.00
_cell.angle_gamma   90.00
#
_symmetry.space_group_name_H-M   'P 1'
#
loop_
_entity.id
_entity.type
_entity.pdbx_description
1 polymer ?
#
loop_
_entity_poly.entity_id
_entity_poly.type
_entity_poly.pdbx_seq_one_letter_code
_entity_poly.pdbx_strand_id
1 'polypeptide(L)' 'MKAEIQNADRLSKRIIFGVRKAVRKMIEERAAIDEVVMVGDGEEGFKYVPAKDLLESLKNSDENADK' A
#
# COMPACT_ATOMS: atom_id res chain seq x y z
N MET A 1 -1.35 26.18 -21.78
CA MET A 1 -1.67 24.74 -21.64
C MET A 1 -0.69 23.91 -20.80
N LYS A 2 0.52 24.38 -20.40
CA LYS A 2 1.47 23.55 -19.62
C LYS A 2 1.25 23.48 -18.10
N ALA A 3 0.53 24.43 -17.50
CA ALA A 3 0.38 24.52 -16.04
C ALA A 3 -0.66 23.54 -15.44
N GLU A 4 -1.74 23.25 -16.16
CA GLU A 4 -2.79 22.33 -15.67
C GLU A 4 -2.29 20.87 -15.56
N ILE A 5 -1.46 20.43 -16.51
CA ILE A 5 -0.92 19.06 -16.55
C ILE A 5 0.01 18.79 -15.35
N GLN A 6 0.81 19.78 -14.93
CA GLN A 6 1.70 19.65 -13.76
C GLN A 6 0.92 19.56 -12.43
N ASN A 7 -0.19 20.29 -12.31
CA ASN A 7 -1.01 20.28 -11.10
C ASN A 7 -1.76 18.95 -10.94
N ALA A 8 -2.25 18.37 -12.03
CA ALA A 8 -2.87 17.04 -12.03
C ALA A 8 -1.88 15.95 -11.59
N ASP A 9 -0.63 15.99 -12.06
CA ASP A 9 0.43 15.06 -11.65
C ASP A 9 0.77 15.19 -10.16
N ARG A 10 0.91 16.43 -9.65
CA ARG A 10 1.16 16.69 -8.23
C ARG A 10 0.02 16.24 -7.33
N LEU A 11 -1.23 16.48 -7.72
CA LEU A 11 -2.39 16.02 -6.95
C LEU A 11 -2.46 14.49 -6.93
N SER A 12 -2.30 13.85 -8.09
CA SER A 12 -2.30 12.39 -8.22
C SER A 12 -1.24 11.74 -7.33
N LYS A 13 -0.02 12.27 -7.31
CA LYS A 13 1.05 11.82 -6.41
C LYS A 13 0.68 11.90 -4.93
N ARG A 14 0.04 12.99 -4.51
CA ARG A 14 -0.40 13.16 -3.11
C ARG A 14 -1.53 12.20 -2.74
N ILE A 15 -2.46 11.96 -3.66
CA ILE A 15 -3.54 10.98 -3.46
C ILE A 15 -2.95 9.58 -3.30
N ILE A 16 -2.09 9.15 -4.23
CA ILE A 16 -1.45 7.83 -4.17
C ILE A 16 -0.65 7.67 -2.87
N PHE A 17 0.10 8.70 -2.47
CA PHE A 17 0.84 8.69 -1.20
C PHE A 17 -0.09 8.54 0.02
N GLY A 18 -1.20 9.28 0.05
CA GLY A 18 -2.20 9.19 1.11
C GLY A 18 -2.86 7.81 1.18
N VAL A 19 -3.23 7.23 0.03
CA VAL A 19 -3.80 5.89 -0.07
C VAL A 19 -2.82 4.84 0.45
N ARG A 20 -1.54 4.89 0.03
CA ARG A 20 -0.50 3.97 0.53
C ARG A 20 -0.36 4.05 2.05
N LYS A 21 -0.36 5.25 2.62
CA LYS A 21 -0.28 5.44 4.07
C LYS A 21 -1.50 4.86 4.80
N ALA A 22 -2.70 5.07 4.27
CA ALA A 22 -3.93 4.54 4.85
C ALA A 22 -3.95 3.00 4.82
N VAL A 23 -3.58 2.40 3.68
CA VAL A 23 -3.49 0.94 3.53
C VAL A 23 -2.46 0.35 4.49
N ARG A 24 -1.27 0.97 4.62
CA ARG A 24 -0.25 0.52 5.57
C ARG A 24 -0.77 0.54 7.01
N LYS A 25 -1.41 1.63 7.44
CA LYS A 25 -1.98 1.76 8.78
C LYS A 25 -3.05 0.69 9.06
N MET A 26 -3.90 0.41 8.07
CA MET A 26 -4.90 -0.66 8.17
C MET A 26 -4.23 -2.03 8.39
N ILE A 27 -3.16 -2.35 7.65
CA ILE A 27 -2.42 -3.61 7.81
C ILE A 27 -1.78 -3.67 9.21
N GLU A 28 -1.15 -2.58 9.67
CA GLU A 28 -0.57 -2.49 11.01
C GLU A 28 -1.61 -2.71 12.12
N GLU A 29 -2.79 -2.10 12.02
CA GLU A 29 -3.89 -2.26 12.98
C GLU A 29 -4.42 -3.71 13.01
N ARG A 30 -4.56 -4.36 11.84
CA ARG A 30 -4.97 -5.77 11.76
C ARG A 30 -3.89 -6.72 12.28
N ALA A 31 -2.62 -6.43 12.01
CA ALA A 31 -1.49 -7.20 12.50
C ALA A 31 -1.38 -7.15 14.04
N ALA A 32 -1.69 -6.00 14.65
CA ALA A 32 -1.70 -5.84 16.11
C ALA A 32 -2.76 -6.71 16.83
N ILE A 33 -3.78 -7.18 16.11
CA ILE A 33 -4.86 -8.02 16.65
C ILE A 33 -4.89 -9.43 16.02
N ASP A 34 -3.78 -9.87 15.41
CA ASP A 34 -3.64 -11.22 14.83
C ASP A 34 -4.68 -11.57 13.75
N GLU A 35 -5.16 -10.56 13.01
CA GLU A 35 -6.14 -10.75 11.95
C GLU A 35 -5.51 -10.90 10.56
N VAL A 36 -6.37 -11.24 9.60
CA VAL A 36 -6.04 -11.38 8.17
C VAL A 36 -6.50 -10.17 7.37
N VAL A 37 -5.86 -9.95 6.22
CA VAL A 37 -6.30 -9.01 5.19
C VAL A 37 -6.55 -9.74 3.88
N MET A 38 -7.55 -9.29 3.14
CA MET A 38 -7.84 -9.80 1.81
C MET A 38 -7.03 -9.01 0.77
N VAL A 39 -6.24 -9.72 -0.04
CA VAL A 39 -5.36 -9.13 -1.07
C VAL A 39 -5.73 -9.72 -2.43
N GLY A 40 -5.87 -8.86 -3.44
CA GLY A 40 -6.06 -9.30 -4.82
C GLY A 40 -4.76 -9.83 -5.43
N ASP A 41 -4.84 -10.92 -6.19
CA ASP A 41 -3.68 -11.55 -6.84
C ASP A 41 -3.40 -11.04 -8.28
N GLY A 42 -4.29 -10.23 -8.84
CA GLY A 42 -4.14 -9.60 -10.15
C GLY A 42 -4.79 -10.35 -11.32
N GLU A 43 -5.26 -11.58 -11.14
CA GLU A 43 -5.84 -12.41 -12.21
C GLU A 43 -7.35 -12.71 -12.05
N GLU A 44 -8.04 -12.04 -11.11
CA GLU A 44 -9.44 -12.21 -10.68
C GLU A 44 -9.63 -12.95 -9.33
N GLY A 45 -8.54 -13.30 -8.65
CA GLY A 45 -8.58 -13.95 -7.33
C GLY A 45 -8.33 -12.99 -6.16
N PHE A 46 -8.83 -13.41 -4.99
CA PHE A 46 -8.46 -12.83 -3.71
C PHE A 46 -7.97 -13.92 -2.77
N LYS A 47 -6.99 -13.58 -1.94
CA LYS A 47 -6.50 -14.45 -0.87
C LYS A 47 -6.53 -13.72 0.47
N TYR A 48 -6.82 -14.47 1.52
CA TYR A 48 -6.63 -14.01 2.89
C TYR A 48 -5.18 -14.25 3.28
N VAL A 49 -4.51 -13.19 3.73
CA VAL A 49 -3.11 -13.22 4.17
C VAL A 49 -3.07 -12.74 5.62
N PRO A 50 -2.34 -13.41 6.53
CA PRO A 50 -2.09 -12.87 7.85
C PRO A 50 -1.47 -11.47 7.75
N ALA A 51 -2.04 -10.51 8.46
CA ALA A 51 -1.59 -9.12 8.37
C ALA A 51 -0.14 -8.95 8.86
N LYS A 52 0.30 -9.79 9.82
CA LYS A 52 1.69 -9.85 10.30
C LYS A 52 2.67 -10.22 9.19
N ASP A 53 2.42 -11.33 8.49
CA ASP A 53 3.25 -11.82 7.39
C ASP A 53 3.33 -10.78 6.26
N LEU A 54 2.19 -10.16 5.93
CA LEU A 54 2.15 -9.09 4.93
C LEU A 54 2.99 -7.89 5.37
N LEU A 55 2.86 -7.45 6.63
CA LEU A 55 3.62 -6.32 7.17
C LEU A 55 5.14 -6.56 7.13
N GLU A 56 5.60 -7.78 7.41
CA GLU A 56 7.01 -8.16 7.29
C GLU A 56 7.51 -8.08 5.84
N SER A 57 6.72 -8.58 4.88
CA SER A 57 7.07 -8.49 3.46
C SER A 57 7.20 -7.05 2.95
N LEU A 58 6.39 -6.13 3.48
CA LEU A 58 6.42 -4.72 3.09
C LEU A 58 7.67 -4.00 3.61
N LYS A 59 8.12 -4.31 4.83
CA LYS A 59 9.38 -3.76 5.39
C LYS A 59 10.58 -4.16 4.53
N ASN A 60 10.63 -5.42 4.11
CA ASN A 60 11.70 -5.93 3.25
C ASN A 60 11.68 -5.30 1.84
N SER A 61 10.52 -4.84 1.37
CA SER A 61 10.41 -4.15 0.07
C SER A 61 10.91 -2.71 0.12
N ASP A 62 10.67 -1.99 1.23
CA ASP A 62 11.11 -0.61 1.42
C ASP A 62 12.66 -0.53 1.57
N GLU A 63 13.29 -1.51 2.22
CA GLU A 63 14.77 -1.57 2.39
C GLU A 63 15.55 -1.82 1.09
N ASN A 64 14.90 -2.36 0.06
CA ASN A 64 15.51 -2.65 -1.24
C ASN A 64 15.21 -1.59 -2.32
N ALA A 65 14.37 -0.59 -2.02
CA ALA A 65 14.04 0.48 -2.95
C ALA A 65 15.06 1.66 -2.92
N ASP A 66 15.95 1.67 -1.92
CA ASP A 66 17.01 2.68 -1.71
C ASP A 66 18.42 2.18 -2.08
N LYS A 67 18.55 1.05 -2.80
CA LYS A 67 19.81 0.55 -3.39
C LYS A 67 19.74 0.55 -4.91
#